data_AF-A0A1G9WKJ4-F1
#
_entry.id   AF-A0A1G9WKJ4-F1
#
_cell.length_a   1.000
_cell.length_b   1.000
_cell.length_c   1.000
_cell.angle_alpha   90.00
_cell.angle_beta   90.00
_cell.angle_gamma   90.00
#
_symmetry.space_group_name_H-M   'P 1'
#
loop_
_entity.id
_entity.type
_entity.pdbx_description
1 polymer ?
#
loop_
_entity_poly.entity_id
_entity_poly.type
_entity_poly.pdbx_seq_one_letter_code
_entity_poly.pdbx_strand_id
1 'polypeptide(L)'
;MKKNAKILLFVFLFAATMVLLFGWVLPAVLQVYLHNAYIRGFTLLLVFSIVVLAKRFTWNRNIVYVIAVFTLFSMMIDTSGNPVFNKPLEWIVSPVGELQVMQDVNNYAPGEYAITDHIAILKQSGEVLKLSTAWLYLYRFVQYVALYSIVGTILGAVIGMLPQHKLPLIQTVDEYLTEEQEQKAAAEMKRREEAGIGRQIPPEDIQASVRQLKKDGKLIPAIKLVRQHTDLSLGEAKQYVEKL
;
A
#
# COMPACT_ATOMS: atom_id res chain seq x y z
N MET A 1 -11.49 29.98 35.78
CA MET A 1 -10.37 30.74 35.16
C MET A 1 -9.11 29.91 34.91
N LYS A 2 -8.59 29.12 35.88
CA LYS A 2 -7.33 28.36 35.72
C LYS A 2 -7.32 27.34 34.55
N LYS A 3 -8.46 26.70 34.25
CA LYS A 3 -8.58 25.72 33.13
C LYS A 3 -8.41 26.38 31.77
N ASN A 4 -9.10 27.50 31.54
CA ASN A 4 -9.03 28.24 30.27
C ASN A 4 -7.63 28.84 30.06
N ALA A 5 -6.97 29.32 31.12
CA ALA A 5 -5.59 29.80 31.05
C ALA A 5 -4.59 28.69 30.68
N LYS A 6 -4.76 27.47 31.22
CA LYS A 6 -3.93 26.31 30.83
C LYS A 6 -4.15 25.89 29.38
N ILE A 7 -5.40 25.91 28.90
CA ILE A 7 -5.72 25.61 27.50
C ILE A 7 -5.08 26.65 26.58
N LEU A 8 -5.20 27.94 26.92
CA LEU A 8 -4.60 29.03 26.14
C LEU A 8 -3.06 28.91 26.09
N LEU A 9 -2.43 28.61 27.22
CA LEU A 9 -0.99 28.37 27.31
C LEU A 9 -0.56 27.21 26.41
N PHE A 10 -1.31 26.10 26.41
CA PHE A 10 -1.00 24.95 25.57
C PHE A 10 -1.11 25.27 24.08
N VAL A 11 -2.17 25.97 23.66
CA VAL A 11 -2.33 26.42 22.27
C VAL A 11 -1.20 27.36 21.87
N PHE A 12 -0.81 28.28 22.74
CA PHE A 12 0.31 29.19 22.47
C PHE A 12 1.64 28.44 22.34
N LEU A 13 1.90 27.49 23.24
CA LEU A 13 3.13 26.67 23.20
C LEU A 13 3.18 25.80 21.94
N PHE A 14 2.04 25.22 21.56
CA PHE A 14 1.90 24.47 20.31
C PHE A 14 2.17 25.36 19.10
N ALA A 15 1.55 26.54 19.03
CA ALA A 15 1.77 27.49 17.94
C ALA A 15 3.23 27.95 17.87
N ALA A 16 3.85 28.29 18.99
CA ALA A 16 5.27 28.67 19.05
C ALA A 16 6.19 27.52 18.60
N THR A 17 5.86 26.28 18.98
CA THR A 17 6.59 25.08 18.55
C THR A 17 6.44 24.86 17.05
N MET A 18 5.23 25.01 16.50
CA MET A 18 4.99 24.93 15.06
C MET A 18 5.75 26.00 14.30
N VAL A 19 5.76 27.25 14.78
CA VAL A 19 6.52 28.35 14.15
C VAL A 19 8.02 28.09 14.19
N LEU A 20 8.57 27.58 15.30
CA LEU A 20 9.98 27.19 15.36
C LEU A 20 10.30 26.03 14.40
N LEU A 21 9.45 25.00 14.38
CA LEU A 21 9.65 23.83 13.52
C LEU A 21 9.57 24.19 12.04
N PHE A 22 8.50 24.86 11.60
CA PHE A 22 8.28 25.17 10.19
C PHE A 22 9.00 26.43 9.72
N GLY A 23 9.26 27.39 10.61
CA GLY A 23 9.92 28.64 10.26
C GLY A 23 11.44 28.55 10.26
N TRP A 24 12.04 27.68 11.09
CA TRP A 24 13.49 27.62 11.26
C TRP A 24 14.06 26.22 11.07
N VAL A 25 13.55 25.24 11.82
CA VAL A 25 14.15 23.89 11.83
C VAL A 25 13.99 23.21 10.47
N LEU A 26 12.78 23.17 9.91
CA LEU A 26 12.51 22.50 8.64
C LEU A 26 13.25 23.16 7.48
N PRO A 27 13.24 24.50 7.30
CA PRO A 27 14.07 25.15 6.30
C PRO A 27 15.56 24.87 6.45
N ALA A 28 16.10 24.90 7.69
CA ALA A 28 17.52 24.61 7.92
C ALA A 28 17.87 23.17 7.56
N VAL A 29 17.02 22.20 7.95
CA VAL A 29 17.18 20.79 7.61
C VAL A 29 17.08 20.58 6.09
N LEU A 30 16.12 21.23 5.42
CA LEU A 30 16.00 21.19 3.98
C LEU A 30 17.21 21.80 3.28
N GLN A 31 17.77 22.91 3.79
CA GLN A 31 18.99 23.48 3.24
C GLN A 31 20.18 22.53 3.38
N VAL A 32 20.37 21.92 4.55
CA VAL A 32 21.43 20.92 4.77
C VAL A 32 21.23 19.72 3.84
N TYR A 33 19.98 19.26 3.68
CA TYR A 33 19.62 18.18 2.77
C TYR A 33 19.91 18.52 1.30
N LEU A 34 19.63 19.76 0.89
CA LEU A 34 19.86 20.22 -0.48
C LEU A 34 21.36 20.46 -0.77
N HIS A 35 22.15 20.92 0.20
CA HIS A 35 23.57 21.23 -0.06
C HIS A 35 24.51 20.02 0.07
N ASN A 36 24.06 18.93 0.69
CA ASN A 36 24.92 17.77 0.92
C ASN A 36 24.55 16.62 -0.02
N ALA A 37 25.39 16.43 -1.03
CA ALA A 37 25.23 15.37 -2.03
C ALA A 37 25.16 13.96 -1.42
N TYR A 38 25.78 13.71 -0.26
CA TYR A 38 25.72 12.40 0.40
C TYR A 38 24.37 12.10 1.03
N ILE A 39 23.66 13.15 1.50
CA ILE A 39 22.46 12.97 2.30
C ILE A 39 21.31 12.43 1.45
N ARG A 40 21.08 12.97 0.24
CA ARG A 40 19.92 12.61 -0.60
C ARG A 40 19.84 11.11 -0.92
N GLY A 41 20.92 10.54 -1.43
CA GLY A 41 20.95 9.09 -1.75
C GLY A 41 20.84 8.21 -0.50
N PHE A 42 21.46 8.63 0.61
CA PHE A 42 21.40 7.88 1.87
C PHE A 42 19.99 7.90 2.49
N THR A 43 19.32 9.04 2.50
CA THR A 43 17.96 9.17 3.05
C THR A 43 16.97 8.35 2.25
N LEU A 44 17.08 8.35 0.91
CA LEU A 44 16.25 7.49 0.06
C LEU A 44 16.46 6.00 0.37
N LEU A 45 17.72 5.57 0.55
CA LEU A 45 18.05 4.20 0.92
C LEU A 45 17.53 3.83 2.31
N LEU A 46 17.63 4.74 3.27
CA LEU A 46 17.15 4.57 4.64
C LEU A 46 15.62 4.44 4.68
N VAL A 47 14.90 5.30 3.97
CA VAL A 47 13.43 5.22 3.86
C VAL A 47 13.00 3.91 3.22
N PHE A 48 13.63 3.51 2.11
CA PHE A 48 13.39 2.21 1.48
C PHE A 48 13.59 1.05 2.48
N SER A 49 14.70 1.07 3.21
CA SER A 49 15.05 0.02 4.18
C SER A 49 14.03 -0.06 5.32
N ILE A 50 13.58 1.08 5.84
CA ILE A 50 12.53 1.15 6.87
C ILE A 50 11.22 0.55 6.34
N VAL A 51 10.80 0.91 5.13
CA VAL A 51 9.56 0.39 4.53
C VAL A 51 9.64 -1.12 4.34
N VAL A 52 10.76 -1.61 3.81
CA VAL A 52 11.02 -3.05 3.61
C VAL A 52 10.99 -3.80 4.94
N LEU A 53 11.66 -3.30 5.98
CA LEU A 53 11.70 -3.93 7.29
C LEU A 53 10.36 -3.86 8.02
N ALA A 54 9.70 -2.70 8.03
CA ALA A 54 8.44 -2.48 8.75
C ALA A 54 7.30 -3.37 8.22
N LYS A 55 7.23 -3.51 6.90
CA LYS A 55 6.27 -4.41 6.24
C LYS A 55 6.88 -5.76 5.88
N ARG A 56 8.11 -6.03 6.31
CA ARG A 56 8.85 -7.28 6.13
C ARG A 56 8.77 -7.82 4.68
N PHE A 57 8.87 -6.93 3.68
CA PHE A 57 8.78 -7.30 2.27
C PHE A 57 9.94 -8.23 1.88
N THR A 58 9.66 -9.25 1.07
CA THR A 58 10.65 -10.22 0.55
C THR A 58 10.34 -10.53 -0.91
N TRP A 59 11.20 -11.28 -1.60
CA TRP A 59 10.95 -11.71 -2.98
C TRP A 59 9.64 -12.49 -3.13
N ASN A 60 9.30 -13.31 -2.13
CA ASN A 60 8.01 -14.03 -2.08
C ASN A 60 6.84 -13.14 -1.64
N ARG A 61 7.13 -11.94 -1.13
CA ARG A 61 6.16 -10.99 -0.61
C ARG A 61 6.33 -9.63 -1.24
N ASN A 62 6.09 -9.55 -2.55
CA ASN A 62 5.83 -8.30 -3.27
C ASN A 62 6.92 -7.22 -3.20
N ILE A 63 8.16 -7.54 -2.81
CA ILE A 63 9.25 -6.53 -2.74
C ILE A 63 9.54 -5.91 -4.11
N VAL A 64 9.27 -6.62 -5.20
CA VAL A 64 9.46 -6.14 -6.58
C VAL A 64 8.68 -4.86 -6.85
N TYR A 65 7.43 -4.77 -6.38
CA TYR A 65 6.62 -3.56 -6.54
C TYR A 65 7.20 -2.39 -5.73
N VAL A 66 7.71 -2.67 -4.53
CA VAL A 66 8.36 -1.67 -3.68
C VAL A 66 9.62 -1.14 -4.37
N ILE A 67 10.46 -2.04 -4.90
CA ILE A 67 11.66 -1.67 -5.68
C ILE A 67 11.28 -0.81 -6.88
N ALA A 68 10.28 -1.19 -7.66
CA ALA A 68 9.85 -0.44 -8.84
C ALA A 68 9.41 0.99 -8.49
N VAL A 69 8.55 1.14 -7.47
CA VAL A 69 8.07 2.44 -7.01
C VAL A 69 9.23 3.30 -6.50
N PHE A 70 10.05 2.77 -5.59
CA PHE A 70 11.18 3.51 -5.03
C PHE A 70 12.22 3.90 -6.08
N THR A 71 12.46 3.05 -7.08
CA THR A 71 13.36 3.36 -8.19
C THR A 71 12.89 4.59 -8.95
N LEU A 72 11.60 4.63 -9.34
CA LEU A 72 11.05 5.77 -10.09
C LEU A 72 11.18 7.08 -9.32
N PHE A 73 10.82 7.09 -8.03
CA PHE A 73 10.94 8.29 -7.20
C PHE A 73 12.40 8.69 -6.98
N SER A 74 13.28 7.74 -6.70
CA SER A 74 14.69 8.02 -6.39
C SER A 74 15.44 8.55 -7.59
N MET A 75 15.14 8.02 -8.79
CA MET A 75 15.65 8.53 -10.05
C MET A 75 15.28 10.00 -10.28
N MET A 76 14.08 10.42 -9.89
CA MET A 76 13.62 11.80 -10.03
C MET A 76 14.20 12.74 -8.97
N ILE A 77 14.40 12.25 -7.75
CA ILE A 77 14.86 13.06 -6.62
C ILE A 77 16.39 13.20 -6.61
N ASP A 78 17.12 12.18 -7.06
CA ASP A 78 18.58 12.11 -7.01
C ASP A 78 19.21 11.89 -8.39
N THR A 79 19.10 12.91 -9.23
CA THR A 79 19.70 12.92 -10.58
C THR A 79 21.22 13.11 -10.54
N SER A 80 21.70 13.98 -9.65
CA SER A 80 23.13 14.26 -9.42
C SER A 80 23.87 13.10 -8.77
N GLY A 81 23.18 12.25 -8.02
CA GLY A 81 23.77 11.17 -7.26
C GLY A 81 24.62 11.67 -6.10
N ASN A 82 25.40 10.75 -5.55
CA ASN A 82 26.43 11.06 -4.56
C ASN A 82 27.79 10.51 -4.98
N PRO A 83 28.89 10.98 -4.37
CA PRO A 83 30.24 10.56 -4.75
C PRO A 83 30.50 9.05 -4.69
N VAL A 84 29.81 8.31 -3.82
CA VAL A 84 29.94 6.85 -3.70
C VAL A 84 29.19 6.15 -4.84
N PHE A 85 27.93 6.51 -5.06
CA PHE A 85 27.10 5.92 -6.12
C PHE A 85 27.53 6.40 -7.51
N ASN A 86 28.27 7.49 -7.64
CA ASN A 86 28.77 7.96 -8.93
C ASN A 86 30.02 7.20 -9.41
N LYS A 87 30.67 6.39 -8.57
CA LYS A 87 31.89 5.66 -8.95
C LYS A 87 31.72 4.75 -10.17
N PRO A 88 30.66 3.95 -10.29
CA PRO A 88 30.45 3.15 -11.51
C PRO A 88 30.24 4.02 -12.75
N LEU A 89 29.59 5.18 -12.61
CA LEU A 89 29.44 6.14 -13.72
C LEU A 89 30.79 6.72 -14.12
N GLU A 90 31.60 7.11 -13.15
CA GLU A 90 32.95 7.62 -13.33
C GLU A 90 33.82 6.61 -14.10
N TRP A 91 33.75 5.31 -13.78
CA TRP A 91 34.47 4.28 -14.53
C TRP A 91 34.00 4.12 -15.99
N ILE A 92 32.71 4.31 -16.25
CA ILE A 92 32.16 4.24 -17.61
C ILE A 92 32.67 5.42 -18.45
N VAL A 93 32.76 6.61 -17.85
CA VAL A 93 33.15 7.84 -18.57
C VAL A 93 34.64 8.16 -18.49
N SER A 94 35.41 7.45 -17.66
CA SER A 94 36.84 7.71 -17.44
C SER A 94 37.70 7.72 -18.71
N PRO A 95 37.39 6.94 -19.78
CA PRO A 95 38.14 7.06 -21.03
C PRO A 95 37.94 8.41 -21.74
N VAL A 96 36.85 9.12 -21.45
CA VAL A 96 36.47 10.40 -22.06
C VAL A 96 36.94 11.59 -21.23
N GLY A 97 36.94 11.46 -19.90
CA GLY A 97 37.39 12.50 -18.98
C GLY A 97 36.98 12.23 -17.53
N GLU A 98 37.13 13.24 -16.69
CA GLU A 98 36.78 13.17 -15.27
C GLU A 98 35.31 13.58 -15.05
N LEU A 99 34.57 12.79 -14.27
CA LEU A 99 33.19 13.10 -13.91
C LEU A 99 33.16 14.22 -12.86
N GLN A 100 32.52 15.34 -13.18
CA GLN A 100 32.32 16.44 -12.23
C GLN A 100 30.83 16.72 -12.02
N VAL A 101 30.48 17.01 -10.76
CA VAL A 101 29.16 17.53 -10.38
C VAL A 101 29.30 19.03 -10.26
N MET A 102 28.73 19.76 -11.21
CA MET A 102 28.75 21.22 -11.25
C MET A 102 27.44 21.75 -10.66
N GLN A 103 27.54 22.80 -9.85
CA GLN A 103 26.40 23.43 -9.19
C GLN A 103 26.16 24.80 -9.83
N ASP A 104 25.02 24.97 -10.49
CA ASP A 104 24.58 26.26 -11.00
C ASP A 104 23.67 26.92 -9.97
N VAL A 105 24.05 28.14 -9.55
CA VAL A 105 23.23 28.96 -8.65
C VAL A 105 22.62 30.09 -9.45
N ASN A 106 21.34 29.94 -9.80
CA ASN A 106 20.59 30.96 -10.51
C ASN A 106 19.83 31.84 -9.52
N ASN A 107 20.00 33.16 -9.64
CA ASN A 107 19.24 34.15 -8.88
C ASN A 107 18.14 34.72 -9.78
N TYR A 108 16.88 34.42 -9.46
CA TYR A 108 15.73 34.88 -10.26
C TYR A 108 15.12 36.17 -9.72
N ALA A 109 15.20 36.40 -8.41
CA ALA A 109 14.69 37.59 -7.73
C ALA A 109 15.40 37.78 -6.37
N PRO A 110 15.36 38.97 -5.76
CA PRO A 110 15.94 39.20 -4.43
C PRO A 110 15.43 38.19 -3.39
N GLY A 111 16.30 37.29 -2.94
CA GLY A 111 15.96 36.22 -1.99
C GLY A 111 15.52 34.89 -2.60
N GLU A 112 15.37 34.80 -3.93
CA GLU A 112 15.00 33.57 -4.64
C GLU A 112 16.20 33.00 -5.40
N TYR A 113 16.76 31.92 -4.85
CA TYR A 113 17.86 31.17 -5.46
C TYR A 113 17.37 29.80 -5.90
N ALA A 114 17.67 29.42 -7.14
CA ALA A 114 17.58 28.02 -7.56
C ALA A 114 18.99 27.44 -7.65
N ILE A 115 19.20 26.35 -6.94
CA ILE A 115 20.42 25.57 -7.01
C ILE A 115 20.11 24.36 -7.88
N THR A 116 20.82 24.24 -9.01
CA THR A 116 20.68 23.10 -9.92
C THR A 116 22.03 22.40 -10.05
N ASP A 117 22.06 21.13 -9.63
CA ASP A 117 23.23 20.27 -9.78
C ASP A 117 23.17 19.58 -11.15
N HIS A 118 24.24 19.63 -11.92
CA HIS A 118 24.35 18.89 -13.18
C HIS A 118 25.67 18.15 -13.30
N ILE A 119 25.65 17.01 -13.99
CA ILE A 119 26.82 16.16 -14.18
C ILE A 119 27.44 16.46 -15.53
N ALA A 120 28.74 16.74 -15.54
CA ALA A 120 29.52 16.99 -16.74
C ALA A 120 30.81 16.16 -16.72
N ILE A 121 31.42 16.00 -17.90
CA ILE A 121 32.71 15.35 -18.06
C ILE A 121 33.73 16.43 -18.40
N LEU A 122 34.76 16.58 -17.59
CA LEU A 122 35.90 17.44 -17.86
C LEU A 122 36.95 16.64 -18.64
N LYS A 123 37.15 16.99 -19.92
CA LYS A 123 38.20 16.38 -20.74
C LYS A 123 39.57 16.90 -20.33
N GLN A 124 40.63 16.15 -20.65
CA GLN A 124 42.02 16.59 -20.46
C GLN A 124 42.36 17.86 -21.23
N SER A 125 41.64 18.17 -22.31
CA SER A 125 41.77 19.41 -23.08
C SER A 125 41.17 20.65 -22.38
N GLY A 126 40.51 20.48 -21.24
CA GLY A 126 39.75 21.52 -20.55
C GLY A 126 38.33 21.74 -21.09
N GLU A 127 37.91 20.99 -22.12
CA GLU A 127 36.55 21.03 -22.64
C GLU A 127 35.57 20.34 -21.68
N VAL A 128 34.44 20.99 -21.41
CA VAL A 128 33.36 20.45 -20.58
C VAL A 128 32.29 19.83 -21.47
N LEU A 129 32.11 18.51 -21.38
CA LEU A 129 31.09 17.78 -22.13
C LEU A 129 29.87 17.52 -21.23
N LYS A 130 28.72 18.06 -21.63
CA LYS A 130 27.46 17.84 -20.93
C LYS A 130 26.86 16.49 -21.31
N LEU A 131 26.50 15.69 -20.32
CA LEU A 131 25.80 14.43 -20.54
C LEU A 131 24.32 14.69 -20.88
N SER A 132 23.76 13.84 -21.75
CA SER A 132 22.33 13.89 -22.07
C SER A 132 21.51 13.61 -20.81
N THR A 133 20.57 14.50 -20.51
CA THR A 133 19.66 14.36 -19.37
C THR A 133 18.89 13.03 -19.42
N ALA A 134 18.39 12.64 -20.60
CA ALA A 134 17.66 11.38 -20.77
C ALA A 134 18.52 10.15 -20.46
N TRP A 135 19.79 10.17 -20.89
CA TRP A 135 20.73 9.10 -20.60
C TRP A 135 21.05 9.01 -19.11
N LEU A 136 21.23 10.16 -18.44
CA LEU A 136 21.43 10.20 -16.99
C LEU A 136 20.24 9.61 -16.22
N TYR A 137 19.00 9.96 -16.60
CA TYR A 137 17.81 9.36 -16.02
C TYR A 137 17.77 7.84 -16.21
N LEU A 138 18.08 7.35 -17.42
CA LEU A 138 18.15 5.91 -17.69
C LEU A 138 19.22 5.22 -16.85
N TYR A 139 20.41 5.82 -16.75
CA TYR A 139 21.49 5.30 -15.91
C TYR A 139 21.05 5.24 -14.43
N ARG A 140 20.44 6.31 -13.90
CA ARG A 140 19.94 6.37 -12.53
C ARG A 140 18.86 5.35 -12.27
N PHE A 141 17.96 5.12 -13.22
CA PHE A 141 16.97 4.07 -13.13
C PHE A 141 17.63 2.71 -12.92
N VAL A 142 18.56 2.32 -13.81
CA VAL A 142 19.27 1.04 -13.73
C VAL A 142 20.05 0.92 -12.43
N GLN A 143 20.75 1.99 -12.03
CA GLN A 143 21.49 2.05 -10.79
C GLN A 143 20.59 1.81 -9.56
N TYR A 144 19.46 2.50 -9.47
CA TYR A 144 18.56 2.37 -8.33
C TYR A 144 17.84 1.02 -8.29
N VAL A 145 17.49 0.44 -9.45
CA VAL A 145 16.99 -0.95 -9.52
C VAL A 145 18.03 -1.90 -8.92
N ALA A 146 19.29 -1.78 -9.35
CA ALA A 146 20.37 -2.65 -8.86
C ALA A 146 20.59 -2.48 -7.35
N LEU A 147 20.71 -1.23 -6.88
CA LEU A 147 20.93 -0.91 -5.47
C LEU A 147 19.82 -1.48 -4.59
N TYR A 148 18.55 -1.21 -4.92
CA TYR A 148 17.42 -1.67 -4.13
C TYR A 148 17.19 -3.18 -4.21
N SER A 149 17.56 -3.81 -5.32
CA SER A 149 17.52 -5.28 -5.42
C SER A 149 18.55 -5.93 -4.51
N ILE A 150 19.78 -5.41 -4.46
CA ILE A 150 20.84 -5.89 -3.58
C ILE A 150 20.43 -5.69 -2.12
N VAL A 151 20.06 -4.46 -1.74
CA VAL A 151 19.70 -4.14 -0.36
C VAL A 151 18.43 -4.86 0.06
N GLY A 152 17.42 -4.94 -0.80
CA GLY A 152 16.20 -5.70 -0.54
C GLY A 152 16.45 -7.19 -0.31
N THR A 153 17.43 -7.77 -1.02
CA THR A 153 17.85 -9.17 -0.80
C THR A 153 18.51 -9.35 0.56
N ILE A 154 19.43 -8.46 0.94
CA ILE A 154 20.10 -8.48 2.25
C ILE A 154 19.07 -8.32 3.37
N LEU A 155 18.17 -7.33 3.27
CA LEU A 155 17.10 -7.11 4.24
C LEU A 155 16.14 -8.30 4.31
N GLY A 156 15.83 -8.94 3.18
CA GLY A 156 15.03 -10.16 3.14
C GLY A 156 15.64 -11.31 3.95
N ALA A 157 16.97 -11.49 3.86
CA ALA A 157 17.68 -12.46 4.68
C ALA A 157 17.60 -12.12 6.18
N VAL A 158 17.77 -10.84 6.55
CA VAL A 158 17.61 -10.37 7.94
C VAL A 158 16.19 -10.58 8.45
N ILE A 159 15.17 -10.30 7.63
CA ILE A 159 13.75 -10.51 7.97
C ILE A 159 13.46 -11.99 8.26
N GLY A 160 14.10 -12.90 7.52
CA GLY A 160 13.98 -14.35 7.74
C GLY A 160 14.53 -14.79 9.10
N MET A 161 15.51 -14.08 9.65
CA MET A 161 16.07 -14.35 10.98
C MET A 161 15.26 -13.74 12.13
N LEU A 162 14.43 -12.72 11.84
CA LEU A 162 13.64 -12.05 12.87
C LEU A 162 12.44 -12.91 13.29
N PRO A 163 12.23 -13.15 14.59
CA PRO A 163 11.11 -13.95 15.08
C PRO A 163 9.79 -13.38 14.54
N GLN A 164 8.91 -14.27 14.08
CA GLN A 164 7.57 -13.85 13.70
C GLN A 164 6.87 -13.34 14.95
N HIS A 165 6.46 -12.08 14.91
CA HIS A 165 5.55 -11.56 15.92
C HIS A 165 4.20 -12.25 15.65
N LYS A 166 3.99 -13.40 16.29
CA LYS A 166 2.65 -13.98 16.42
C LYS A 166 1.87 -12.95 17.23
N LEU A 167 1.07 -12.13 16.55
CA LEU A 167 -0.06 -11.49 17.20
C LEU A 167 -0.76 -12.60 17.98
N PRO A 168 -0.98 -12.46 19.29
CA PRO A 168 -1.82 -13.42 19.98
C PRO A 168 -3.12 -13.44 19.20
N LEU A 169 -3.44 -14.61 18.61
CA LEU A 169 -4.79 -14.85 18.15
C LEU A 169 -5.67 -14.42 19.32
N ILE A 170 -6.65 -13.57 19.04
CA ILE A 170 -7.76 -13.28 19.96
C ILE A 170 -8.05 -14.60 20.67
N GLN A 171 -7.82 -14.66 21.98
CA GLN A 171 -8.25 -15.81 22.75
C GLN A 171 -9.73 -15.94 22.43
N THR A 172 -10.09 -16.96 21.65
CA THR A 172 -11.43 -17.51 21.68
C THR A 172 -11.55 -18.03 23.09
N VAL A 173 -11.91 -17.14 24.01
CA VAL A 173 -12.47 -17.55 25.28
C VAL A 173 -13.60 -18.45 24.84
N ASP A 174 -13.47 -19.75 25.11
CA ASP A 174 -14.60 -20.67 25.01
C ASP A 174 -15.61 -20.15 26.02
N GLU A 175 -16.44 -19.22 25.57
CA GLU A 175 -17.50 -18.61 26.33
C GLU A 175 -18.58 -19.68 26.42
N TYR A 176 -18.44 -20.56 27.41
CA TYR A 176 -19.43 -21.57 27.72
C TYR A 176 -20.76 -20.85 27.94
N LEU A 177 -21.74 -21.09 27.06
CA LEU A 177 -23.08 -20.55 27.24
C LEU A 177 -23.60 -21.03 28.59
N THR A 178 -24.14 -20.10 29.38
CA THR A 178 -24.87 -20.49 30.59
C THR A 178 -26.08 -21.32 30.18
N GLU A 179 -26.52 -22.32 30.97
CA GLU A 179 -27.65 -23.21 30.62
C GLU A 179 -28.90 -22.44 30.17
N GLU A 180 -29.14 -21.26 30.71
CA GLU A 180 -30.25 -20.37 30.33
C GLU A 180 -30.11 -19.81 28.90
N GLN A 181 -28.89 -19.52 28.45
CA GLN A 181 -28.60 -19.02 27.11
C GLN A 181 -28.70 -20.14 26.08
N GLU A 182 -28.28 -21.36 26.42
CA GLU A 182 -28.48 -22.54 25.57
C GLU A 182 -29.97 -22.84 25.38
N GLN A 183 -30.76 -22.78 26.45
CA GLN A 183 -32.20 -22.98 26.39
C GLN A 183 -32.89 -21.91 25.53
N LYS A 184 -32.47 -20.63 25.64
CA LYS A 184 -32.98 -19.55 24.80
C LYS A 184 -32.57 -19.72 23.33
N ALA A 185 -31.33 -20.14 23.06
CA ALA A 185 -30.86 -20.42 21.71
C ALA A 185 -31.62 -21.60 21.09
N ALA A 186 -31.83 -22.68 21.84
CA ALA A 186 -32.59 -23.86 21.40
C ALA A 186 -34.07 -23.54 21.15
N ALA A 187 -34.70 -22.75 22.02
CA ALA A 187 -36.08 -22.31 21.83
C ALA A 187 -36.24 -21.39 20.61
N GLU A 188 -35.27 -20.50 20.36
CA GLU A 188 -35.25 -19.63 19.19
C GLU A 188 -34.97 -20.42 17.90
N MET A 189 -34.08 -21.43 17.93
CA MET A 189 -33.87 -22.34 16.80
C MET A 189 -35.14 -23.13 16.48
N LYS A 190 -35.82 -23.67 17.49
CA LYS A 190 -37.09 -24.39 17.31
C LYS A 190 -38.19 -23.49 16.72
N ARG A 191 -38.30 -22.25 17.20
CA ARG A 191 -39.23 -21.25 16.62
C ARG A 191 -38.91 -20.96 15.15
N ARG A 192 -37.62 -20.89 14.78
CA ARG A 192 -37.19 -20.64 13.40
C ARG A 192 -37.43 -21.84 12.49
N GLU A 193 -37.24 -23.06 12.99
CA GLU A 193 -37.58 -24.28 12.26
C GLU A 193 -39.09 -24.37 12.03
N GLU A 194 -39.91 -24.14 13.06
CA GLU A 194 -41.37 -24.13 12.93
C GLU A 194 -41.86 -23.04 11.96
N ALA A 195 -41.23 -21.86 11.96
CA ALA A 195 -41.52 -20.78 11.00
C ALA A 195 -41.03 -21.08 9.57
N GLY A 196 -39.93 -21.84 9.42
CA GLY A 196 -39.36 -22.23 8.13
C GLY A 196 -40.13 -23.37 7.46
N ILE A 197 -40.63 -24.34 8.24
CA ILE A 197 -41.39 -25.50 7.75
C ILE A 197 -42.71 -25.03 7.07
N GLY A 198 -43.37 -24.01 7.61
CA GLY A 198 -44.60 -23.45 7.04
C GLY A 198 -44.45 -22.78 5.67
N ARG A 199 -43.22 -22.41 5.24
CA ARG A 199 -42.95 -21.76 3.95
C ARG A 199 -42.38 -22.70 2.88
N GLN A 200 -42.19 -23.98 3.19
CA GLN A 200 -41.62 -24.96 2.24
C GLN A 200 -42.69 -25.72 1.43
N ILE A 201 -43.93 -25.74 1.90
CA ILE A 201 -45.04 -26.45 1.25
C ILE A 201 -45.95 -25.42 0.55
N PRO A 202 -46.11 -25.48 -0.79
CA PRO A 202 -47.05 -24.61 -1.49
C PRO A 202 -48.48 -24.85 -0.99
N PRO A 203 -49.29 -23.79 -0.79
CA PRO A 203 -50.72 -23.90 -0.52
C PRO A 203 -51.48 -24.80 -1.53
N GLU A 204 -52.54 -25.50 -1.11
CA GLU A 204 -53.23 -26.52 -1.92
C GLU A 204 -53.77 -26.02 -3.26
N ASP A 205 -54.22 -24.76 -3.30
CA ASP A 205 -54.67 -24.03 -4.50
C ASP A 205 -53.53 -23.83 -5.52
N ILE A 206 -52.32 -23.56 -5.03
CA ILE A 206 -51.12 -23.46 -5.85
C ILE A 206 -50.68 -24.84 -6.34
N GLN A 207 -50.80 -25.89 -5.52
CA GLN A 207 -50.46 -27.26 -5.93
C GLN A 207 -51.30 -27.75 -7.11
N ALA A 208 -52.61 -27.47 -7.10
CA ALA A 208 -53.51 -27.80 -8.21
C ALA A 208 -53.08 -27.10 -9.51
N SER A 209 -52.70 -25.83 -9.41
CA SER A 209 -52.22 -25.01 -10.53
C SER A 209 -50.88 -25.51 -11.07
N VAL A 210 -49.96 -25.92 -10.19
CA VAL A 210 -48.66 -26.51 -10.57
C VAL A 210 -48.85 -27.85 -11.30
N ARG A 211 -49.78 -28.70 -10.84
CA ARG A 211 -50.12 -29.97 -11.52
C ARG A 211 -50.70 -29.73 -12.92
N GLN A 212 -51.56 -28.72 -13.07
CA GLN A 212 -52.12 -28.37 -14.37
C GLN A 212 -51.03 -27.85 -15.33
N LEU A 213 -50.18 -26.93 -14.86
CA LEU A 213 -49.06 -26.42 -15.66
C LEU A 213 -48.08 -27.52 -16.07
N LYS A 214 -47.87 -28.54 -15.22
CA LYS A 214 -47.08 -29.73 -15.57
C LYS A 214 -47.74 -30.55 -16.67
N LYS A 215 -49.04 -30.84 -16.55
CA LYS A 215 -49.82 -31.57 -17.58
C LYS A 215 -49.80 -30.87 -18.93
N ASP A 216 -49.82 -29.54 -18.93
CA ASP A 216 -49.76 -28.70 -20.13
C ASP A 216 -48.33 -28.58 -20.71
N GLY A 217 -47.33 -29.29 -20.16
CA GLY A 217 -45.93 -29.24 -20.59
C GLY A 217 -45.18 -27.97 -20.20
N LYS A 218 -45.78 -27.10 -19.37
CA LYS A 218 -45.24 -25.79 -18.99
C LYS A 218 -44.44 -25.87 -17.68
N LEU A 219 -43.30 -26.58 -17.72
CA LEU A 219 -42.44 -26.82 -16.56
C LEU A 219 -41.83 -25.54 -15.96
N ILE A 220 -41.38 -24.60 -16.80
CA ILE A 220 -40.76 -23.35 -16.30
C ILE A 220 -41.76 -22.50 -15.51
N PRO A 221 -43.00 -22.25 -16.01
CA PRO A 221 -44.04 -21.60 -15.23
C PRO A 221 -44.40 -22.33 -13.93
N ALA A 222 -44.45 -23.67 -13.94
CA ALA A 222 -44.73 -24.46 -12.74
C ALA A 222 -43.66 -24.27 -11.65
N ILE A 223 -42.38 -24.30 -12.01
CA ILE A 223 -41.26 -24.08 -11.08
C ILE A 223 -41.25 -22.65 -10.56
N LYS A 224 -41.56 -21.67 -11.43
CA LYS A 224 -41.65 -20.27 -11.04
C LYS A 224 -42.76 -20.04 -10.01
N LEU A 225 -43.92 -20.67 -10.21
CA LEU A 225 -45.06 -20.55 -9.32
C LEU A 225 -44.76 -21.13 -7.93
N VAL A 226 -44.07 -22.28 -7.86
CA VAL A 226 -43.64 -22.87 -6.58
C VAL A 226 -42.71 -21.91 -5.82
N ARG A 227 -41.69 -21.34 -6.49
CA ARG A 227 -40.73 -20.41 -5.85
C ARG A 227 -41.33 -19.06 -5.44
N GLN A 228 -42.47 -18.68 -5.99
CA GLN A 228 -43.14 -17.43 -5.60
C GLN A 228 -43.94 -17.60 -4.30
N HIS A 229 -44.32 -18.84 -3.98
CA HIS A 229 -45.13 -19.16 -2.82
C HIS A 229 -44.38 -20.01 -1.78
N THR A 230 -43.09 -20.30 -2.01
CA THR A 230 -42.21 -20.99 -1.07
C THR A 230 -40.79 -20.42 -1.07
N ASP A 231 -40.07 -20.66 0.02
CA ASP A 231 -38.64 -20.30 0.14
C ASP A 231 -37.70 -21.36 -0.49
N LEU A 232 -38.23 -22.25 -1.34
CA LEU A 232 -37.43 -23.31 -1.96
C LEU A 232 -36.40 -22.71 -2.94
N SER A 233 -35.19 -23.25 -2.87
CA SER A 233 -34.16 -22.96 -3.88
C SER A 233 -34.63 -23.46 -5.26
N LEU A 234 -34.01 -22.97 -6.33
CA LEU A 234 -34.37 -23.35 -7.70
C LEU A 234 -34.29 -24.87 -7.94
N GLY A 235 -33.30 -25.53 -7.33
CA GLY A 235 -33.13 -26.98 -7.43
C GLY A 235 -34.25 -27.75 -6.70
N GLU A 236 -34.60 -27.32 -5.50
CA GLU A 236 -35.65 -27.95 -4.70
C GLU A 236 -37.04 -27.74 -5.32
N ALA A 237 -37.33 -26.53 -5.83
CA ALA A 237 -38.57 -26.23 -6.53
C ALA A 237 -38.72 -27.07 -7.80
N LYS A 238 -37.62 -27.31 -8.54
CA LYS A 238 -37.61 -28.21 -9.69
C LYS A 238 -37.93 -29.64 -9.28
N GLN A 239 -37.25 -30.17 -8.27
CA GLN A 239 -37.49 -31.53 -7.77
C GLN A 239 -38.91 -31.71 -7.24
N TYR A 240 -39.47 -30.68 -6.61
CA TYR A 240 -40.85 -30.68 -6.13
C TYR A 240 -41.85 -30.81 -7.29
N VAL A 241 -41.69 -30.00 -8.35
CA VAL A 241 -42.56 -30.07 -9.55
C VAL A 241 -42.40 -31.41 -10.28
N GLU A 242 -41.19 -31.97 -10.32
CA GLU A 242 -40.93 -33.28 -10.95
C GLU A 242 -41.62 -34.44 -10.21
N LYS A 243 -41.76 -34.36 -8.87
CA LYS A 243 -42.42 -35.38 -8.03
C LYS A 243 -43.96 -35.33 -8.03
N LEU A 244 -44.56 -34.20 -8.42
CA LEU A 244 -46.03 -33.98 -8.47
C LEU A 244 -46.74 -34.74 -9.60
#